data_AF-A0A9Q4CRD8-F1
#
_entry.id   AF-A0A9Q4CRD8-F1
#
_cell.length_a   1.000
_cell.length_b   1.000
_cell.length_c   1.000
_cell.angle_alpha   90.00
_cell.angle_beta   90.00
_cell.angle_gamma   90.00
#
_symmetry.space_group_name_H-M   'P 1'
#
loop_
_entity.id
_entity.type
_entity.pdbx_description
1 polymer ?
#
loop_
_entity_poly.entity_id
_entity_poly.type
_entity_poly.pdbx_seq_one_letter_code
_entity_poly.pdbx_strand_id
1 'polypeptide(L)'
;MQIRTVYRTMGWLFIVLAIIGYIQGRIGDYMRVDLTEASIMLGLGVVFVALARIRRRYTVAGGFSFGLFLIIWSTMDLWIPNPFVMGTADPLEYILRLVGGGWALYLAIAELLAWRRAV
;
A
#
# COMPACT_ATOMS: atom_id res chain seq x y z
N MET A 1 -4.24 4.81 19.29
CA MET A 1 -3.28 5.24 18.24
C MET A 1 -4.02 6.16 17.27
N GLN A 2 -3.48 7.35 16.94
CA GLN A 2 -4.15 8.23 15.97
C GLN A 2 -4.05 7.64 14.56
N ILE A 3 -5.19 7.43 13.89
CA ILE A 3 -5.32 6.87 12.52
C ILE A 3 -4.34 7.55 11.53
N ARG A 4 -4.15 8.87 11.67
CA ARG A 4 -3.19 9.65 10.88
C ARG A 4 -1.75 9.18 11.00
N THR A 5 -1.32 8.77 12.20
CA THR A 5 0.04 8.26 12.43
C THR A 5 0.26 6.99 11.64
N VAL A 6 -0.75 6.12 11.54
CA VAL A 6 -0.65 4.84 10.82
C VAL A 6 -0.56 5.05 9.31
N TYR A 7 -1.40 5.92 8.74
CA TYR A 7 -1.29 6.30 7.32
C TYR A 7 0.10 6.90 7.00
N ARG A 8 0.63 7.73 7.91
CA ARG A 8 1.96 8.31 7.77
C ARG A 8 3.06 7.26 7.82
N THR A 9 3.03 6.33 8.79
CA THR A 9 4.04 5.27 8.90
C THR A 9 4.02 4.34 7.69
N MET A 10 2.83 3.96 7.21
CA MET A 10 2.73 3.14 5.99
C MET A 10 3.23 3.89 4.75
N GLY A 11 2.89 5.17 4.60
CA GLY A 11 3.41 5.97 3.50
C GLY A 11 4.93 6.06 3.48
N TRP A 12 5.55 6.31 4.64
CA TRP A 12 7.01 6.30 4.74
C TRP A 12 7.62 4.93 4.46
N LEU A 13 6.98 3.85 4.91
CA LEU A 13 7.45 2.49 4.63
C LEU A 13 7.47 2.20 3.13
N PHE A 14 6.40 2.53 2.39
CA PHE A 14 6.36 2.39 0.93
C PHE A 14 7.39 3.29 0.21
N ILE A 15 7.59 4.52 0.67
CA ILE A 15 8.62 5.41 0.11
C ILE A 15 10.03 4.84 0.29
N VAL A 16 10.34 4.35 1.50
CA VAL A 16 11.65 3.76 1.79
C VAL A 16 11.87 2.50 0.96
N LEU A 17 10.86 1.62 0.85
CA LEU A 17 10.93 0.43 -0.01
C LEU A 17 11.15 0.79 -1.48
N ALA A 18 10.46 1.81 -1.99
CA ALA A 18 10.64 2.30 -3.35
C ALA A 18 12.07 2.83 -3.57
N ILE A 19 12.59 3.64 -2.65
CA ILE A 19 13.97 4.17 -2.73
C ILE A 19 14.99 3.02 -2.72
N ILE A 20 14.80 2.01 -1.86
CA ILE A 20 15.68 0.85 -1.84
C ILE A 20 15.57 0.07 -3.16
N GLY A 21 14.37 -0.09 -3.70
CA GLY A 21 14.15 -0.69 -5.03
C GLY A 21 14.89 0.04 -6.14
N TYR A 22 14.86 1.38 -6.14
CA TYR A 22 15.61 2.20 -7.09
C TYR A 22 17.14 2.06 -6.96
N ILE A 23 17.67 1.91 -5.74
CA ILE A 23 19.11 1.86 -5.50
C ILE A 23 19.67 0.45 -5.73
N GLN A 24 18.98 -0.58 -5.24
CA GLN A 24 19.50 -1.95 -5.16
C GLN A 24 18.81 -2.92 -6.12
N GLY A 25 17.59 -2.64 -6.58
CA GLY A 25 16.76 -3.54 -7.40
C GLY A 25 16.31 -4.83 -6.69
N ARG A 26 16.81 -5.06 -5.46
CA ARG A 26 16.54 -6.25 -4.65
C ARG A 26 16.79 -5.96 -3.18
N ILE A 27 15.96 -6.54 -2.31
CA ILE A 27 16.11 -6.52 -0.85
C ILE A 27 16.42 -7.96 -0.41
N GLY A 28 17.72 -8.27 -0.33
CA GLY A 28 18.19 -9.65 -0.13
C GLY A 28 17.72 -10.58 -1.26
N ASP A 29 17.39 -11.82 -0.91
CA ASP A 29 16.80 -12.83 -1.82
C ASP A 29 15.27 -12.93 -1.68
N TYR A 30 14.64 -12.00 -0.94
CA TYR A 30 13.24 -12.08 -0.54
C TYR A 30 12.32 -11.12 -1.28
N MET A 31 12.89 -10.18 -2.03
CA MET A 31 12.13 -9.19 -2.79
C MET A 31 12.97 -8.65 -3.92
N ARG A 32 12.57 -8.90 -5.15
CA ARG A 32 12.99 -8.12 -6.32
C ARG A 32 12.02 -6.97 -6.52
N VAL A 33 12.56 -5.79 -6.76
CA VAL A 33 11.74 -4.61 -7.03
C VAL A 33 12.17 -4.08 -8.37
N ASP A 34 11.34 -4.31 -9.39
CA ASP A 34 11.59 -3.71 -10.70
C ASP A 34 11.37 -2.19 -10.65
N LEU A 35 11.95 -1.45 -11.59
CA LEU A 35 11.79 0.02 -11.66
C LEU A 35 10.31 0.42 -11.74
N THR A 36 9.52 -0.38 -12.45
CA THR A 36 8.07 -0.19 -12.57
C THR A 36 7.38 -0.29 -11.20
N GLU A 37 7.70 -1.35 -10.44
CA GLU A 37 7.14 -1.57 -9.10
C GLU A 37 7.61 -0.52 -8.10
N ALA A 38 8.88 -0.13 -8.14
CA ALA A 38 9.41 0.95 -7.31
C ALA A 38 8.67 2.26 -7.56
N SER A 39 8.35 2.58 -8.82
CA SER A 39 7.59 3.79 -9.19
C SER A 39 6.17 3.76 -8.63
N ILE A 40 5.51 2.61 -8.73
CA ILE A 40 4.16 2.41 -8.19
C ILE A 40 4.20 2.54 -6.66
N MET A 41 5.11 1.85 -5.98
CA MET A 41 5.27 1.94 -4.52
C MET A 41 5.57 3.37 -4.05
N LEU A 42 6.34 4.14 -4.82
CA LEU A 42 6.62 5.54 -4.52
C LEU A 42 5.35 6.39 -4.62
N GLY A 43 4.61 6.26 -5.73
CA GLY A 43 3.33 6.95 -5.91
C GLY A 43 2.32 6.60 -4.82
N LEU A 44 2.23 5.32 -4.49
CA LEU A 44 1.43 4.78 -3.39
C LEU A 44 1.83 5.41 -2.03
N GLY A 45 3.13 5.47 -1.72
CA GLY A 45 3.64 6.07 -0.50
C GLY A 45 3.33 7.56 -0.38
N VAL A 46 3.45 8.32 -1.48
CA VAL A 46 3.09 9.75 -1.53
C VAL A 46 1.59 9.95 -1.27
N VAL A 47 0.74 9.11 -1.87
CA VAL A 47 -0.71 9.15 -1.64
C VAL A 47 -1.05 8.85 -0.19
N PHE A 48 -0.39 7.88 0.45
CA PHE A 48 -0.56 7.59 1.88
C PHE A 48 -0.19 8.78 2.78
N VAL A 49 0.93 9.45 2.49
CA VAL A 49 1.34 10.65 3.22
C VAL A 49 0.37 11.81 2.98
N ALA A 50 -0.16 11.94 1.75
CA ALA A 50 -1.16 12.93 1.42
C ALA A 50 -2.48 12.68 2.16
N LEU A 51 -2.96 11.43 2.19
CA LEU A 51 -4.18 11.02 2.92
C LEU A 51 -4.09 11.33 4.41
N ALA A 52 -2.90 11.23 5.00
CA ALA A 52 -2.68 11.62 6.39
C ALA A 52 -2.89 13.13 6.66
N ARG A 53 -2.84 13.98 5.62
CA ARG A 53 -3.05 15.43 5.69
C ARG A 53 -4.45 15.90 5.26
N ILE A 54 -5.23 15.06 4.58
CA ILE A 54 -6.56 15.44 4.05
C ILE A 54 -7.64 15.39 5.15
N ARG A 55 -8.75 16.12 4.93
CA ARG A 55 -9.96 16.07 5.78
C ARG A 55 -10.55 14.65 5.86
N ARG A 56 -11.03 14.27 7.06
CA ARG A 56 -11.59 12.95 7.41
C ARG A 56 -12.51 12.30 6.36
N ARG A 57 -13.37 13.08 5.69
CA ARG A 57 -14.33 12.55 4.69
C ARG A 57 -13.65 11.86 3.51
N TYR A 58 -12.50 12.36 3.06
CA TYR A 58 -11.78 11.78 1.92
C TYR A 58 -10.78 10.70 2.36
N THR A 59 -10.44 10.64 3.65
CA THR A 59 -9.55 9.63 4.21
C THR A 59 -10.16 8.23 4.11
N VAL A 60 -11.48 8.11 4.36
CA VAL A 60 -12.22 6.84 4.23
C VAL A 60 -12.21 6.33 2.79
N ALA A 61 -12.61 7.18 1.83
CA ALA A 61 -12.65 6.80 0.42
C ALA A 61 -11.25 6.45 -0.09
N GLY A 62 -10.25 7.29 0.20
CA GLY A 62 -8.87 7.03 -0.20
C GLY A 62 -8.30 5.75 0.41
N GLY A 63 -8.45 5.54 1.72
CA GLY A 63 -7.99 4.32 2.39
C GLY A 63 -8.67 3.06 1.85
N PHE A 64 -9.96 3.13 1.54
CA PHE A 64 -10.72 2.01 0.98
C PHE A 64 -10.29 1.67 -0.45
N SER A 65 -10.26 2.66 -1.35
CA SER A 65 -9.82 2.47 -2.74
C SER A 65 -8.40 1.90 -2.81
N PHE A 66 -7.53 2.37 -1.93
CA PHE A 66 -6.14 1.96 -1.88
C PHE A 66 -5.95 0.55 -1.29
N GLY A 67 -6.68 0.25 -0.22
CA GLY A 67 -6.67 -1.09 0.36
C GLY A 67 -7.17 -2.14 -0.63
N LEU A 68 -8.23 -1.81 -1.39
CA LEU A 68 -8.68 -2.62 -2.52
C LEU A 68 -7.61 -2.74 -3.60
N PHE A 69 -6.95 -1.65 -3.99
CA PHE A 69 -5.90 -1.67 -5.01
C PHE A 69 -4.78 -2.64 -4.63
N LEU A 70 -4.27 -2.58 -3.39
CA LEU A 70 -3.21 -3.48 -2.92
C LEU A 70 -3.63 -4.95 -2.89
N ILE A 71 -4.87 -5.24 -2.50
CA ILE A 71 -5.40 -6.61 -2.49
C ILE A 71 -5.59 -7.12 -3.92
N ILE A 72 -6.20 -6.33 -4.79
CA ILE A 72 -6.39 -6.67 -6.21
C ILE A 72 -5.03 -6.94 -6.85
N TRP A 73 -4.07 -6.05 -6.63
CA TRP A 73 -2.70 -6.19 -7.11
C TRP A 73 -2.06 -7.49 -6.63
N SER A 74 -2.16 -7.78 -5.32
CA SER A 74 -1.64 -9.04 -4.77
C SER A 74 -2.36 -10.27 -5.35
N THR A 75 -3.65 -10.20 -5.64
CA THR A 75 -4.37 -11.33 -6.23
C THR A 75 -4.13 -11.47 -7.72
N MET A 76 -3.89 -10.39 -8.46
CA MET A 76 -3.69 -10.42 -9.91
C MET A 76 -2.48 -11.26 -10.31
N ASP A 77 -1.39 -11.21 -9.54
CA ASP A 77 -0.22 -12.07 -9.77
C ASP A 77 -0.53 -13.58 -9.65
N LEU A 78 -1.60 -13.97 -8.92
CA LEU A 78 -2.03 -15.37 -8.82
C LEU A 78 -2.85 -15.84 -10.02
N TRP A 79 -3.59 -14.94 -10.66
CA TRP A 79 -4.50 -15.26 -11.77
C TRP A 79 -3.86 -15.06 -13.14
N ILE A 80 -2.95 -14.10 -13.26
CA ILE A 80 -2.26 -13.77 -14.51
C ILE A 80 -0.77 -13.67 -14.20
N PRO A 81 -0.03 -14.80 -14.17
CA PRO A 81 1.42 -14.77 -14.10
C PRO A 81 1.93 -14.15 -15.41
N ASN A 82 2.22 -12.84 -15.40
CA ASN A 82 2.69 -12.13 -16.57
C ASN A 82 4.18 -11.77 -16.42
N PRO A 83 5.10 -12.69 -16.75
CA PRO A 83 6.54 -12.51 -16.55
C PRO A 83 7.15 -11.35 -17.36
N PHE A 84 6.39 -10.76 -18.29
CA PHE A 84 6.87 -9.70 -19.19
C PHE A 84 6.55 -8.27 -18.72
N VAL A 85 5.65 -8.09 -17.75
CA VAL A 85 5.22 -6.74 -17.30
C VAL A 85 5.59 -6.49 -15.85
N MET A 86 5.47 -7.49 -14.99
CA MET A 86 5.84 -7.47 -13.57
C MET A 86 6.37 -8.87 -13.26
N GLY A 87 7.60 -8.98 -12.76
CA GLY A 87 8.17 -10.29 -12.41
C GLY A 87 7.27 -11.05 -11.42
N THR A 88 7.46 -12.36 -11.29
CA THR A 88 6.77 -13.12 -10.24
C THR A 88 7.11 -12.53 -8.87
N ALA A 89 6.14 -11.91 -8.20
CA ALA A 89 6.34 -11.28 -6.90
C ALA A 89 6.81 -12.29 -5.86
N ASP A 90 7.84 -11.92 -5.09
CA ASP A 90 8.38 -12.74 -4.03
C ASP A 90 7.43 -12.79 -2.82
N PRO A 91 7.49 -13.83 -1.96
CA PRO A 91 6.55 -14.00 -0.85
C PRO A 91 6.50 -12.82 0.12
N LEU A 92 7.61 -12.08 0.31
CA LEU A 92 7.62 -10.89 1.17
C LEU A 92 6.78 -9.76 0.59
N GLU A 93 6.81 -9.60 -0.73
CA GLU A 93 6.06 -8.57 -1.43
C GLU A 93 4.55 -8.84 -1.37
N TYR A 94 4.15 -10.09 -1.54
CA TYR A 94 2.77 -10.53 -1.29
C TYR A 94 2.29 -10.19 0.12
N ILE A 95 3.09 -10.51 1.14
CA ILE A 95 2.75 -10.25 2.54
C ILE A 95 2.62 -8.74 2.77
N LEU A 96 3.54 -7.93 2.24
CA LEU A 96 3.48 -6.47 2.35
C LEU A 96 2.22 -5.89 1.71
N ARG A 97 1.87 -6.35 0.50
CA ARG A 97 0.66 -5.91 -0.21
C ARG A 97 -0.60 -6.32 0.54
N LEU A 98 -0.70 -7.56 1.02
CA LEU A 98 -1.87 -8.06 1.77
C LEU A 98 -2.02 -7.41 3.13
N VAL A 99 -0.95 -7.32 3.92
CA VAL A 99 -0.98 -6.66 5.23
C VAL A 99 -1.25 -5.18 5.05
N GLY A 100 -0.59 -4.51 4.10
CA GLY A 100 -0.83 -3.12 3.75
C GLY A 100 -2.27 -2.84 3.35
N GLY A 101 -2.80 -3.64 2.43
CA GLY A 101 -4.16 -3.51 1.93
C GLY A 101 -5.22 -3.80 2.99
N GLY A 102 -5.06 -4.88 3.74
CA GLY A 102 -5.95 -5.25 4.84
C GLY A 102 -5.96 -4.21 5.95
N TRP A 103 -4.81 -3.64 6.30
CA TRP A 103 -4.72 -2.60 7.32
C TRP A 103 -5.37 -1.29 6.86
N ALA A 104 -5.18 -0.90 5.60
CA ALA A 104 -5.81 0.28 5.01
C ALA A 104 -7.34 0.16 4.98
N LEU A 105 -7.86 -1.03 4.63
CA LEU A 105 -9.29 -1.34 4.69
C LEU A 105 -9.84 -1.30 6.11
N TYR A 106 -9.14 -1.93 7.05
CA TYR A 106 -9.52 -1.91 8.47
C TYR A 106 -9.65 -0.48 8.99
N LEU A 107 -8.66 0.38 8.70
CA LEU A 107 -8.70 1.78 9.10
C LEU A 107 -9.86 2.55 8.45
N ALA A 108 -10.11 2.32 7.16
CA ALA A 108 -11.23 2.95 6.45
C ALA A 108 -12.58 2.55 7.06
N ILE A 109 -12.78 1.27 7.38
CA ILE A 109 -13.99 0.76 8.03
C ILE A 109 -14.11 1.32 9.46
N ALA A 110 -13.02 1.32 10.23
CA ALA A 110 -13.00 1.88 11.58
C ALA A 110 -13.35 3.37 11.59
N GLU A 111 -12.86 4.13 10.62
CA GLU A 111 -13.16 5.56 10.47
C GLU A 111 -14.61 5.80 10.02
N LEU A 112 -15.15 4.96 9.13
CA LEU A 112 -16.56 4.97 8.76
C LEU A 112 -17.49 4.69 9.96
N LEU A 113 -17.16 3.67 10.77
CA LEU A 113 -17.92 3.31 11.98
C LEU A 113 -17.83 4.41 13.04
N ALA A 114 -16.65 5.01 13.23
CA ALA A 114 -16.48 6.14 14.13
C ALA A 114 -17.32 7.35 13.69
N TRP A 115 -17.43 7.59 12.39
CA TRP A 115 -18.28 8.66 11.85
C TRP A 115 -19.77 8.38 12.10
N ARG A 116 -20.22 7.12 11.90
CA ARG A 116 -21.60 6.69 12.20
C ARG A 116 -21.96 6.81 13.68
N ARG A 117 -21.01 6.63 14.61
CA ARG A 117 -21.25 6.77 16.05
C ARG A 117 -21.27 8.22 16.54
N ALA A 118 -20.75 9.15 15.73
CA ALA A 118 -20.68 10.57 16.06
C ALA A 118 -21.85 11.39 15.50
N VAL A 119 -22.69 10.77 14.68
CA VAL A 119 -23.98 11.28 14.19
C VAL A 119 -25.07 10.69 15.06
#